data_AF-A0ABD1H548-F1
#
_entry.id   AF-A0ABD1H548-F1
#
_cell.length_a   1.000
_cell.length_b   1.000
_cell.length_c   1.000
_cell.angle_alpha   90.00
_cell.angle_beta   90.00
_cell.angle_gamma   90.00
#
_symmetry.space_group_name_H-M   'P 1'
#
loop_
_entity.id
_entity.type
_entity.pdbx_description
1 polymer ?
#
loop_
_entity_poly.entity_id
_entity_poly.type
_entity_poly.pdbx_seq_one_letter_code
_entity_poly.pdbx_strand_id
1 'polypeptide(L)'
;MSHPQIPKRIEDAEIAILTCPFEPPKPKTKHKHAIIFGLIVSWEKGTHGGMPDVGATLLMHRDLPAVRWAGGVELELIAIATVGTIVPRFQELTPEKLGKAGLVREKAFGTTKDRMIYIDHCANSRAVTILLCGGITPDVLLSPLFRIALCIISNCNPCNKMMIVETKRSVHGALCVARNHIRNNSIVYGGGSAEISCSIAVDGAADKCPGVEQGIADALDAVPVALAENSGLQTIETLSAVKSQQIKENNSCCGIDCNDVGTNGMRDQNVFETLIGKQQQILLSTQIVKMILKIEDVISPSEF
;
A
#
# COMPACT_ATOMS: atom_id res chain seq x y z
N MET A 1 3.89 26.57 -4.18
CA MET A 1 4.34 27.41 -3.04
C MET A 1 3.46 28.67 -2.91
N SER A 2 3.49 29.33 -1.76
CA SER A 2 2.62 30.48 -1.43
C SER A 2 2.78 31.72 -2.32
N HIS A 3 3.91 31.92 -3.01
CA HIS A 3 4.14 33.06 -3.90
C HIS A 3 5.02 32.69 -5.13
N PRO A 4 4.79 33.25 -6.33
CA PRO A 4 5.52 32.90 -7.55
C PRO A 4 7.02 33.18 -7.54
N GLN A 5 7.47 34.10 -6.68
CA GLN A 5 8.86 34.56 -6.58
C GLN A 5 9.71 33.72 -5.60
N ILE A 6 9.12 32.72 -4.93
CA ILE A 6 9.82 31.85 -3.99
C ILE A 6 10.68 30.83 -4.77
N PRO A 7 11.89 30.47 -4.28
CA PRO A 7 12.74 29.46 -4.91
C PRO A 7 12.03 28.12 -5.05
N LYS A 8 11.96 27.61 -6.27
CA LYS A 8 11.28 26.34 -6.60
C LYS A 8 12.08 25.09 -6.22
N ARG A 9 13.33 25.26 -5.79
CA ARG A 9 14.25 24.19 -5.41
C ARG A 9 15.09 24.65 -4.23
N ILE A 10 15.20 23.80 -3.22
CA ILE A 10 15.97 24.03 -2.00
C ILE A 10 16.72 22.74 -1.69
N GLU A 11 18.02 22.88 -1.47
CA GLU A 11 18.93 21.81 -1.06
C GLU A 11 19.16 21.90 0.44
N ASP A 12 19.32 20.75 1.10
CA ASP A 12 19.50 20.63 2.55
C ASP A 12 18.49 21.45 3.36
N ALA A 13 17.21 21.18 3.11
CA ALA A 13 16.09 21.89 3.70
C ALA A 13 15.81 21.43 5.15
N GLU A 14 15.66 22.41 6.03
CA GLU A 14 15.02 22.22 7.34
C GLU A 14 13.51 22.53 7.22
N ILE A 15 12.67 21.62 7.70
CA ILE A 15 11.22 21.66 7.54
C ILE A 15 10.55 21.85 8.90
N ALA A 16 9.81 22.94 9.04
CA ALA A 16 8.99 23.23 10.19
C ALA A 16 7.54 22.77 9.94
N ILE A 17 7.04 21.88 10.79
CA ILE A 17 5.69 21.32 10.70
C ILE A 17 4.82 21.96 11.78
N LEU A 18 3.89 22.83 11.35
CA LEU A 18 3.08 23.65 12.25
C LEU A 18 1.59 23.30 12.10
N THR A 19 0.89 23.16 13.23
CA THR A 19 -0.58 23.08 13.23
C THR A 19 -1.25 24.36 13.74
N CYS A 20 -0.46 25.37 14.14
CA CYS A 20 -0.97 26.66 14.59
C CYS A 20 -1.41 27.55 13.40
N PRO A 21 -2.51 28.31 13.55
CA PRO A 21 -2.88 29.34 12.59
C PRO A 21 -1.87 30.50 12.61
N PHE A 22 -1.48 30.98 11.44
CA PHE A 22 -0.59 32.13 11.29
C PHE A 22 -1.38 33.45 11.30
N GLU A 23 -2.22 33.66 12.31
CA GLU A 23 -2.99 34.91 12.45
C GLU A 23 -2.27 35.85 13.43
N PRO A 24 -2.20 37.17 13.14
CA PRO A 24 -1.68 38.12 14.12
C PRO A 24 -2.46 37.98 15.43
N PRO A 25 -1.80 37.75 16.57
CA PRO A 25 -2.50 37.54 17.83
C PRO A 25 -3.28 38.80 18.19
N LYS A 26 -4.58 38.65 18.49
CA LYS A 26 -5.35 39.73 19.12
C LYS A 26 -4.67 40.05 20.46
N PRO A 27 -4.23 41.30 20.68
CA PRO A 27 -3.16 41.57 21.63
C PRO A 27 -3.64 41.42 23.09
N LYS A 28 -2.80 40.76 23.91
CA LYS A 28 -2.59 41.21 25.29
C LYS A 28 -1.14 41.61 25.60
N THR A 29 -0.16 41.33 24.74
CA THR A 29 1.21 41.87 24.84
C THR A 29 2.00 41.62 23.55
N LYS A 30 2.91 42.54 23.19
CA LYS A 30 3.76 42.50 21.99
C LYS A 30 4.97 41.59 22.25
N HIS A 31 5.15 40.54 21.46
CA HIS A 31 6.37 39.73 21.46
C HIS A 31 7.03 39.74 20.07
N LYS A 32 8.33 40.03 20.04
CA LYS A 32 9.19 39.87 18.86
C LYS A 32 9.68 38.42 18.82
N HIS A 33 9.42 37.72 17.73
CA HIS A 33 10.00 36.40 17.47
C HIS A 33 10.77 36.43 16.14
N ALA A 34 12.00 35.93 16.17
CA ALA A 34 12.79 35.67 14.98
C ALA A 34 12.45 34.26 14.45
N ILE A 35 12.22 34.15 13.14
CA ILE A 35 12.11 32.86 12.46
C ILE A 35 13.49 32.56 11.88
N ILE A 36 14.03 31.40 12.23
CA ILE A 36 15.25 30.84 11.63
C ILE A 36 14.83 29.97 10.44
N PHE A 37 15.64 30.03 9.38
CA PHE A 37 15.53 29.35 8.09
C PHE A 37 14.75 28.02 8.10
N GLY A 38 13.75 27.89 7.21
CA GLY A 38 13.05 26.62 7.00
C GLY A 38 11.77 26.69 6.17
N LEU A 39 11.41 25.59 5.51
CA LEU A 39 10.13 25.40 4.84
C LEU A 39 9.03 25.23 5.88
N ILE A 40 8.03 26.10 5.84
CA ILE A 40 6.90 26.03 6.78
C ILE A 40 5.75 25.30 6.12
N VAL A 41 5.33 24.18 6.70
CA VAL A 41 4.11 23.46 6.33
C VAL A 41 3.07 23.70 7.42
N SER A 42 1.92 24.27 7.04
CA SER A 42 0.86 24.65 7.98
C SER A 42 -0.45 23.90 7.73
N TRP A 43 -1.06 23.40 8.81
CA TRP A 43 -2.37 22.74 8.82
C TRP A 43 -3.55 23.71 8.89
N GLU A 44 -4.69 23.37 8.28
CA GLU A 44 -5.95 24.09 8.51
C GLU A 44 -7.03 23.20 9.15
N LYS A 45 -7.67 23.74 10.20
CA LYS A 45 -8.99 23.31 10.66
C LYS A 45 -10.01 24.33 10.13
N GLY A 46 -11.13 23.83 9.60
CA GLY A 46 -12.13 24.60 8.86
C GLY A 46 -12.54 25.96 9.45
N THR A 47 -12.96 26.80 8.50
CA THR A 47 -13.70 28.07 8.56
C THR A 47 -13.03 29.40 8.95
N HIS A 48 -11.91 29.52 9.68
CA HIS A 48 -11.36 30.87 9.99
C HIS A 48 -9.83 31.03 10.15
N GLY A 49 -8.99 30.04 9.80
CA GLY A 49 -7.59 30.02 10.26
C GLY A 49 -6.48 29.83 9.22
N GLY A 50 -6.61 30.36 8.00
CA GLY A 50 -5.55 30.29 7.00
C GLY A 50 -4.48 31.36 7.18
N MET A 51 -3.24 31.10 6.73
CA MET A 51 -2.20 32.15 6.72
C MET A 51 -2.66 33.33 5.86
N PRO A 52 -2.87 34.53 6.42
CA PRO A 52 -3.28 35.68 5.64
C PRO A 52 -2.19 36.05 4.63
N ASP A 53 -2.56 36.69 3.53
CA ASP A 53 -1.62 37.03 2.45
C ASP A 53 -0.49 37.96 2.93
N VAL A 54 -0.77 38.76 3.97
CA VAL A 54 0.24 39.55 4.68
C VAL A 54 1.32 38.65 5.30
N GLY A 55 0.93 37.53 5.90
CA GLY A 55 1.86 36.55 6.46
C GLY A 55 2.69 35.86 5.38
N ALA A 56 2.08 35.51 4.26
CA ALA A 56 2.80 34.93 3.12
C ALA A 56 3.84 35.90 2.54
N THR A 57 3.49 37.19 2.43
CA THR A 57 4.39 38.25 1.95
C THR A 57 5.57 38.47 2.91
N LEU A 58 5.32 38.43 4.22
CA LEU A 58 6.38 38.54 5.23
C LEU A 58 7.36 37.36 5.19
N LEU A 59 6.88 36.15 4.95
CA LEU A 59 7.73 34.97 4.79
C LEU A 59 8.55 35.03 3.50
N MET A 60 7.95 35.53 2.42
CA MET A 60 8.65 35.76 1.16
C MET A 60 9.80 36.78 1.29
N HIS A 61 9.60 37.89 2.01
CA HIS A 61 10.68 38.85 2.27
C HIS A 61 11.85 38.27 3.09
N ARG A 62 11.66 37.11 3.71
CA ARG A 62 12.68 36.37 4.45
C ARG A 62 13.17 35.11 3.72
N ASP A 63 12.84 34.97 2.43
CA ASP A 63 13.16 33.80 1.60
C ASP A 63 12.68 32.47 2.20
N LEU A 64 11.58 32.50 2.96
CA LEU A 64 10.99 31.32 3.57
C LEU A 64 9.84 30.78 2.71
N PRO A 65 9.99 29.61 2.06
CA PRO A 65 8.89 28.98 1.36
C PRO A 65 7.83 28.49 2.36
N ALA A 66 6.56 28.67 2.00
CA ALA A 66 5.45 28.16 2.79
C ALA A 66 4.49 27.32 1.94
N VAL A 67 4.03 26.22 2.53
CA VAL A 67 2.99 25.35 1.99
C VAL A 67 1.73 25.56 2.82
N ARG A 68 0.66 25.94 2.14
CA ARG A 68 -0.68 26.12 2.73
C ARG A 68 -1.50 24.87 2.45
N TRP A 69 -2.47 24.59 3.33
CA TRP A 69 -3.52 23.58 3.11
C TRP A 69 -3.01 22.12 3.09
N ALA A 70 -2.07 21.79 3.97
CA ALA A 70 -1.69 20.40 4.17
C ALA A 70 -2.79 19.65 4.96
N GLY A 71 -3.08 18.41 4.58
CA GLY A 71 -3.98 17.52 5.31
C GLY A 71 -3.37 17.02 6.62
N GLY A 72 -4.21 16.58 7.58
CA GLY A 72 -3.71 16.13 8.90
C GLY A 72 -2.83 14.89 8.79
N VAL A 73 -3.27 13.90 8.00
CA VAL A 73 -2.52 12.66 7.74
C VAL A 73 -1.21 12.94 6.99
N GLU A 74 -1.20 13.95 6.11
CA GLU A 74 0.00 14.33 5.35
C GLU A 74 1.08 14.91 6.28
N LEU A 75 0.70 15.70 7.27
CA LEU A 75 1.63 16.25 8.26
C LEU A 75 2.27 15.18 9.11
N GLU A 76 1.49 14.17 9.53
CA GLU A 76 2.02 13.02 10.26
C GLU A 76 3.06 12.26 9.42
N LEU A 77 2.79 12.05 8.12
CA LEU A 77 3.72 11.37 7.23
C LEU A 77 4.99 12.18 6.97
N ILE A 78 4.86 13.50 6.77
CA ILE A 78 6.01 14.41 6.62
C ILE A 78 6.84 14.41 7.91
N ALA A 79 6.20 14.43 9.07
CA ALA A 79 6.88 14.35 10.37
C ALA A 79 7.67 13.03 10.51
N ILE A 80 7.06 11.90 10.15
CA ILE A 80 7.72 10.60 10.19
C ILE A 80 8.89 10.54 9.19
N ALA A 81 8.72 11.06 7.98
CA ALA A 81 9.74 11.03 6.93
C ALA A 81 10.95 11.92 7.29
N THR A 82 10.68 13.14 7.76
CA THR A 82 11.72 14.15 8.05
C THR A 82 12.30 14.04 9.46
N VAL A 83 11.70 13.20 10.32
CA VAL A 83 12.00 13.11 11.77
C VAL A 83 11.70 14.44 12.50
N GLY A 84 10.83 15.26 11.92
CA GLY A 84 10.35 16.50 12.53
C GLY A 84 9.26 16.24 13.56
N THR A 85 9.11 17.14 14.53
CA THR A 85 7.99 17.12 15.48
C THR A 85 6.91 18.09 15.04
N ILE A 86 5.64 17.67 15.11
CA ILE A 86 4.51 18.56 14.82
C ILE A 86 4.37 19.56 15.98
N VAL A 87 4.52 20.85 15.69
CA VAL A 87 4.47 21.91 16.69
C VAL A 87 3.09 22.58 16.71
N PRO A 88 2.37 22.56 17.85
CA PRO A 88 1.04 23.14 17.97
C PRO A 88 1.04 24.65 18.27
N ARG A 89 2.15 25.20 18.77
CA ARG A 89 2.29 26.61 19.13
C ARG A 89 3.59 27.18 18.61
N PHE A 90 3.52 28.34 17.97
CA PHE A 90 4.68 29.01 17.38
C PHE A 90 5.81 29.30 18.38
N GLN A 91 5.49 29.55 19.66
CA GLN A 91 6.48 29.83 20.72
C GLN A 91 7.36 28.61 21.06
N GLU A 92 6.92 27.40 20.71
CA GLU A 92 7.61 26.16 21.03
C GLU A 92 8.52 25.68 19.90
N LEU A 93 8.62 26.46 18.82
CA LEU A 93 9.48 26.17 17.69
C LEU A 93 10.94 26.31 18.11
N THR A 94 11.67 25.21 17.98
CA THR A 94 13.10 25.08 18.32
C THR A 94 13.80 24.36 17.17
N PRO A 95 15.09 24.63 16.92
CA PRO A 95 15.83 24.00 15.82
C PRO A 95 15.88 22.48 15.94
N GLU A 96 15.80 21.94 17.16
CA GLU A 96 15.75 20.50 17.42
C GLU A 96 14.48 19.81 16.91
N LYS A 97 13.37 20.55 16.79
CA LYS A 97 12.08 20.02 16.33
C LYS A 97 11.92 20.07 14.81
N LEU A 98 12.86 20.68 14.10
CA LEU A 98 12.85 20.79 12.64
C LEU A 98 13.16 19.43 12.01
N GLY A 99 12.40 19.09 10.98
CA GLY A 99 12.66 17.92 10.15
C GLY A 99 13.78 18.21 9.14
N LYS A 100 14.53 17.19 8.74
CA LYS A 100 15.61 17.31 7.75
C LYS A 100 15.26 16.61 6.45
N ALA A 101 15.46 17.31 5.32
CA ALA A 101 15.29 16.78 3.97
C ALA A 101 16.42 17.26 3.06
N GLY A 102 16.99 16.35 2.25
CA GLY A 102 18.09 16.70 1.36
C GLY A 102 17.67 17.56 0.17
N LEU A 103 16.44 17.37 -0.36
CA LEU A 103 15.97 18.15 -1.50
C LEU A 103 14.48 18.42 -1.42
N VAL A 104 14.08 19.68 -1.48
CA VAL A 104 12.69 20.09 -1.66
C VAL A 104 12.56 20.79 -3.01
N ARG A 105 11.67 20.30 -3.87
CA ARG A 105 11.45 20.88 -5.20
C ARG A 105 9.99 20.92 -5.59
N GLU A 106 9.59 22.01 -6.21
CA GLU A 106 8.28 22.15 -6.86
C GLU A 106 8.40 21.74 -8.32
N LYS A 107 7.67 20.71 -8.73
CA LYS A 107 7.62 20.24 -10.12
C LYS A 107 6.20 20.33 -10.63
N ALA A 108 6.04 20.93 -11.80
CA ALA A 108 4.78 20.90 -12.55
C ALA A 108 4.59 19.50 -13.15
N PHE A 109 3.38 18.98 -13.11
CA PHE A 109 3.10 17.63 -13.56
C PHE A 109 2.11 17.65 -14.74
N GLY A 110 2.50 17.02 -15.85
CA GLY A 110 1.68 16.90 -17.05
C GLY A 110 1.51 18.21 -17.85
N THR A 111 0.38 18.32 -18.56
CA THR A 111 -0.03 19.49 -19.34
C THR A 111 -0.90 20.47 -18.55
N THR A 112 -1.37 20.10 -17.34
CA THR A 112 -2.08 21.01 -16.44
C THR A 112 -1.13 21.88 -15.65
N LYS A 113 -1.66 22.99 -15.11
CA LYS A 113 -0.90 23.97 -14.32
C LYS A 113 -0.64 23.51 -12.87
N ASP A 114 -0.94 22.25 -12.55
CA ASP A 114 -0.85 21.73 -11.19
C ASP A 114 0.61 21.46 -10.83
N ARG A 115 1.01 21.98 -9.67
CA ARG A 115 2.38 21.91 -9.17
C ARG A 115 2.38 21.11 -7.88
N MET A 116 3.28 20.15 -7.79
CA MET A 116 3.49 19.34 -6.61
C MET A 116 4.85 19.60 -6.00
N ILE A 117 4.92 19.48 -4.68
CA ILE A 117 6.15 19.62 -3.92
C ILE A 117 6.67 18.21 -3.60
N TYR A 118 7.89 17.94 -4.04
CA TYR A 118 8.62 16.72 -3.77
C TYR A 118 9.60 17.01 -2.64
N ILE A 119 9.57 16.17 -1.62
CA ILE A 119 10.50 16.18 -0.50
C ILE A 119 11.29 14.88 -0.61
N ASP A 120 12.48 14.98 -1.19
CA ASP A 120 13.36 13.86 -1.48
C ASP A 120 14.52 13.82 -0.44
N HIS A 121 15.10 12.63 -0.25
CA HIS A 121 16.25 12.41 0.64
C HIS A 121 16.01 12.82 2.11
N CYS A 122 14.89 12.41 2.68
CA CYS A 122 14.61 12.61 4.10
C CYS A 122 15.49 11.71 4.99
N ALA A 123 15.72 12.14 6.24
CA ALA A 123 16.56 11.41 7.20
C ALA A 123 16.05 10.00 7.54
N ASN A 124 14.74 9.73 7.39
CA ASN A 124 14.15 8.43 7.71
C ASN A 124 13.66 7.69 6.46
N SER A 125 14.22 6.50 6.22
CA SER A 125 13.83 5.61 5.11
C SER A 125 12.58 4.77 5.40
N ARG A 126 11.97 4.90 6.58
CA ARG A 126 10.77 4.11 6.96
C ARG A 126 9.49 4.57 6.27
N ALA A 127 9.46 5.75 5.66
CA ALA A 127 8.34 6.23 4.87
C ALA A 127 8.78 6.35 3.42
N VAL A 128 8.27 5.47 2.56
CA VAL A 128 8.50 5.52 1.12
C VAL A 128 7.18 5.74 0.41
N THR A 129 7.19 6.67 -0.53
CA THR A 129 6.03 7.03 -1.33
C THR A 129 6.26 6.69 -2.79
N ILE A 130 5.44 5.78 -3.31
CA ILE A 130 5.39 5.47 -4.74
C ILE A 130 4.28 6.33 -5.34
N LEU A 131 4.67 7.22 -6.24
CA LEU A 131 3.74 8.01 -7.00
C LEU A 131 3.30 7.23 -8.25
N LEU A 132 2.01 6.91 -8.32
CA LEU A 132 1.40 6.31 -9.51
C LEU A 132 0.76 7.40 -10.37
N CYS A 133 1.02 7.35 -11.68
CA CYS A 133 0.50 8.32 -12.63
C CYS A 133 -0.27 7.58 -13.74
N GLY A 134 -1.55 7.90 -13.89
CA GLY A 134 -2.37 7.49 -15.03
C GLY A 134 -2.55 8.63 -16.03
N GLY A 135 -3.08 8.32 -17.23
CA GLY A 135 -3.23 9.30 -18.30
C GLY A 135 -4.08 10.52 -17.94
N ILE A 136 -3.55 11.70 -18.30
CA ILE A 136 -4.10 13.06 -18.29
C ILE A 136 -4.65 13.51 -16.90
N THR A 137 -3.87 14.39 -16.27
CA THR A 137 -4.05 15.18 -15.02
C THR A 137 -3.84 14.49 -13.66
N PRO A 138 -3.05 15.09 -12.75
CA PRO A 138 -2.86 14.61 -11.37
C PRO A 138 -3.78 15.33 -10.37
N ASP A 139 -4.23 14.60 -9.33
CA ASP A 139 -4.95 15.13 -8.16
C ASP A 139 -4.82 14.17 -6.96
N VAL A 140 -4.85 14.61 -5.70
CA VAL A 140 -4.36 13.84 -4.51
C VAL A 140 -5.46 13.03 -3.77
N LEU A 141 -5.17 11.79 -3.36
CA LEU A 141 -6.01 11.01 -2.42
C LEU A 141 -5.21 9.98 -1.58
N LEU A 142 -5.03 10.26 -0.28
CA LEU A 142 -4.25 9.43 0.62
C LEU A 142 -5.09 8.33 1.31
N SER A 143 -4.60 7.09 1.38
CA SER A 143 -5.24 6.02 2.19
C SER A 143 -4.33 5.59 3.37
N PRO A 144 -4.84 5.50 4.61
CA PRO A 144 -4.02 5.42 5.84
C PRO A 144 -3.53 4.01 6.23
N LEU A 145 -3.55 3.03 5.33
CA LEU A 145 -3.22 1.64 5.68
C LEU A 145 -1.91 1.21 5.01
N PHE A 146 -0.78 1.49 5.68
CA PHE A 146 0.47 0.71 5.80
C PHE A 146 1.65 1.63 6.13
N ARG A 147 2.66 1.11 6.84
CA ARG A 147 3.97 1.77 7.10
C ARG A 147 4.85 1.97 5.84
N ILE A 148 4.24 1.91 4.66
CA ILE A 148 4.80 2.35 3.38
C ILE A 148 3.78 3.38 2.89
N ALA A 149 4.15 4.66 2.92
CA ALA A 149 3.27 5.78 2.64
C ALA A 149 2.96 5.84 1.13
N LEU A 150 2.12 4.96 0.62
CA LEU A 150 1.64 5.03 -0.76
C LEU A 150 0.73 6.27 -0.93
N CYS A 151 1.28 7.42 -1.36
CA CYS A 151 0.47 8.53 -1.86
C CYS A 151 -0.17 8.09 -3.17
N ILE A 152 -1.49 7.94 -3.16
CA ILE A 152 -2.24 7.79 -4.39
C ILE A 152 -2.65 9.19 -4.83
N ILE A 153 -2.40 9.47 -6.10
CA ILE A 153 -2.92 10.64 -6.77
C ILE A 153 -4.13 10.14 -7.56
N SER A 154 -5.34 10.43 -7.07
CA SER A 154 -6.60 10.13 -7.73
C SER A 154 -7.58 11.34 -7.71
N ASN A 155 -7.57 12.15 -8.77
CA ASN A 155 -8.80 12.49 -9.49
C ASN A 155 -8.52 12.47 -10.99
N CYS A 156 -9.21 11.56 -11.67
CA CYS A 156 -9.39 11.60 -13.11
C CYS A 156 -10.89 11.61 -13.38
N ASN A 157 -11.28 12.12 -14.56
CA ASN A 157 -12.57 11.83 -15.18
C ASN A 157 -12.94 10.33 -15.04
N PRO A 158 -14.24 9.98 -15.01
CA PRO A 158 -14.72 8.68 -14.51
C PRO A 158 -14.13 7.43 -15.19
N CYS A 159 -13.52 7.55 -16.38
CA CYS A 159 -12.95 6.42 -17.12
C CYS A 159 -11.49 6.07 -16.74
N ASN A 160 -10.60 7.05 -16.46
CA ASN A 160 -9.17 6.76 -16.15
C ASN A 160 -8.91 6.46 -14.67
N LYS A 161 -9.87 6.78 -13.79
CA LYS A 161 -9.76 6.49 -12.35
C LYS A 161 -9.69 4.98 -12.08
N MET A 162 -10.39 4.17 -12.88
CA MET A 162 -10.41 2.71 -12.73
C MET A 162 -9.03 2.10 -12.94
N MET A 163 -8.28 2.57 -13.95
CA MET A 163 -6.93 2.08 -14.24
C MET A 163 -5.94 2.41 -13.11
N ILE A 164 -6.01 3.61 -12.53
CA ILE A 164 -5.14 3.98 -11.39
C ILE A 164 -5.50 3.14 -10.16
N VAL A 165 -6.79 2.96 -9.87
CA VAL A 165 -7.26 2.11 -8.77
C VAL A 165 -6.78 0.67 -8.95
N GLU A 166 -6.85 0.14 -10.18
CA GLU A 166 -6.39 -1.20 -10.47
C GLU A 166 -4.87 -1.31 -10.37
N THR A 167 -4.12 -0.37 -10.93
CA THR A 167 -2.65 -0.31 -10.79
C THR A 167 -2.23 -0.25 -9.33
N LYS A 168 -2.93 0.55 -8.50
CA LYS A 168 -2.71 0.62 -7.05
C LYS A 168 -2.90 -0.76 -6.41
N ARG A 169 -3.96 -1.48 -6.77
CA ARG A 169 -4.24 -2.83 -6.27
C ARG A 169 -3.13 -3.80 -6.70
N SER A 170 -2.71 -3.78 -7.95
CA SER A 170 -1.64 -4.64 -8.46
C SER A 170 -0.31 -4.39 -7.75
N VAL A 171 0.08 -3.12 -7.57
CA VAL A 171 1.30 -2.75 -6.85
C VAL A 171 1.21 -3.14 -5.38
N HIS A 172 0.04 -2.97 -4.75
CA HIS A 172 -0.18 -3.41 -3.37
C HIS A 172 -0.02 -4.94 -3.23
N GLY A 173 -0.55 -5.71 -4.17
CA GLY A 173 -0.37 -7.17 -4.23
C GLY A 173 1.11 -7.56 -4.33
N ALA A 174 1.84 -6.95 -5.27
CA ALA A 174 3.27 -7.20 -5.45
C ALA A 174 4.10 -6.85 -4.21
N LEU A 175 3.83 -5.71 -3.56
CA LEU A 175 4.51 -5.31 -2.32
C LEU A 175 4.21 -6.27 -1.16
N CYS A 176 2.98 -6.78 -1.06
CA CYS A 176 2.61 -7.76 -0.05
C CYS A 176 3.36 -9.09 -0.25
N VAL A 177 3.53 -9.53 -1.50
CA VAL A 177 4.33 -10.72 -1.84
C VAL A 177 5.81 -10.50 -1.51
N ALA A 178 6.39 -9.37 -1.92
CA ALA A 178 7.78 -9.03 -1.62
C ALA A 178 8.04 -8.97 -0.10
N ARG A 179 7.10 -8.40 0.67
CA ARG A 179 7.17 -8.38 2.14
C ARG A 179 7.18 -9.79 2.73
N ASN A 180 6.33 -10.68 2.22
CA ASN A 180 6.28 -12.05 2.70
C ASN A 180 7.59 -12.79 2.41
N HIS A 181 8.17 -12.57 1.23
CA HIS A 181 9.47 -13.13 0.86
C HIS A 181 10.61 -12.61 1.75
N ILE A 182 10.64 -11.30 2.05
CA ILE A 182 11.64 -10.73 2.99
C ILE A 182 11.50 -11.32 4.40
N ARG A 183 10.29 -11.68 4.83
CA ARG A 183 10.06 -12.32 6.14
C ARG A 183 10.46 -13.80 6.15
N ASN A 184 10.25 -14.51 5.04
CA ASN A 184 10.63 -15.89 4.88
C ASN A 184 10.95 -16.19 3.41
N ASN A 185 12.16 -16.70 3.18
CA ASN A 185 12.68 -16.98 1.85
C ASN A 185 12.09 -18.26 1.22
N SER A 186 11.27 -19.03 1.95
CA SER A 186 10.63 -20.23 1.42
C SER A 186 9.57 -19.93 0.36
N ILE A 187 9.71 -20.58 -0.79
CA ILE A 187 8.80 -20.48 -1.92
C ILE A 187 8.13 -21.84 -2.19
N VAL A 188 6.97 -21.79 -2.84
CA VAL A 188 6.24 -22.95 -3.33
C VAL A 188 5.87 -22.72 -4.79
N TYR A 189 5.64 -23.80 -5.53
CA TYR A 189 5.22 -23.72 -6.93
C TYR A 189 3.72 -23.42 -6.99
N GLY A 190 3.34 -22.44 -7.82
CA GLY A 190 1.95 -22.05 -8.02
C GLY A 190 1.24 -22.94 -9.05
N GLY A 191 0.26 -22.37 -9.75
CA GLY A 191 -0.43 -23.05 -10.85
C GLY A 191 -1.19 -24.31 -10.44
N GLY A 192 -1.69 -24.37 -9.20
CA GLY A 192 -2.36 -25.55 -8.65
C GLY A 192 -1.42 -26.68 -8.20
N SER A 193 -0.10 -26.55 -8.43
CA SER A 193 0.88 -27.60 -8.08
C SER A 193 0.94 -27.87 -6.58
N ALA A 194 0.91 -26.81 -5.76
CA ALA A 194 0.93 -26.91 -4.31
C ALA A 194 -0.36 -27.55 -3.76
N GLU A 195 -1.51 -27.22 -4.34
CA GLU A 195 -2.81 -27.75 -3.95
C GLU A 195 -2.93 -29.25 -4.25
N ILE A 196 -2.53 -29.67 -5.46
CA ILE A 196 -2.51 -31.09 -5.85
C ILE A 196 -1.56 -31.89 -4.96
N SER A 197 -0.38 -31.34 -4.67
CA SER A 197 0.60 -32.01 -3.79
C SER A 197 0.06 -32.17 -2.36
N CYS A 198 -0.70 -31.20 -1.85
CA CYS A 198 -1.37 -31.29 -0.56
C CYS A 198 -2.51 -32.32 -0.60
N SER A 199 -3.30 -32.35 -1.67
CA SER A 199 -4.37 -33.33 -1.89
C SER A 199 -3.85 -34.78 -1.82
N ILE A 200 -2.78 -35.10 -2.57
CA ILE A 200 -2.13 -36.42 -2.54
C ILE A 200 -1.61 -36.77 -1.13
N ALA A 201 -1.02 -35.80 -0.43
CA ALA A 201 -0.49 -36.02 0.91
C ALA A 201 -1.60 -36.25 1.96
N VAL A 202 -2.73 -35.56 1.83
CA VAL A 202 -3.93 -35.75 2.67
C VAL A 202 -4.56 -37.10 2.39
N ASP A 203 -4.70 -37.50 1.14
CA ASP A 203 -5.22 -38.84 0.75
C ASP A 203 -4.35 -39.95 1.35
N GLY A 204 -3.03 -39.88 1.19
CA GLY A 204 -2.11 -40.86 1.77
C GLY A 204 -2.05 -40.85 3.30
N ALA A 205 -2.50 -39.77 3.95
CA ALA A 205 -2.69 -39.72 5.40
C ALA A 205 -4.06 -40.28 5.84
N ALA A 206 -5.11 -40.06 5.04
CA ALA A 206 -6.44 -40.61 5.26
C ALA A 206 -6.43 -42.13 5.21
N ASP A 207 -5.67 -42.73 4.27
CA ASP A 207 -5.51 -44.20 4.17
C ASP A 207 -4.93 -44.83 5.45
N LYS A 208 -4.15 -44.08 6.24
CA LYS A 208 -3.56 -44.55 7.51
C LYS A 208 -4.56 -44.50 8.67
N CYS A 209 -5.60 -43.68 8.57
CA CYS A 209 -6.54 -43.37 9.64
C CYS A 209 -7.97 -43.78 9.22
N PRO A 210 -8.42 -45.00 9.56
CA PRO A 210 -9.78 -45.43 9.24
C PRO A 210 -10.80 -44.57 10.00
N GLY A 211 -11.74 -43.94 9.28
CA GLY A 211 -12.85 -43.15 9.84
C GLY A 211 -12.75 -41.64 9.67
N VAL A 212 -11.70 -41.10 9.06
CA VAL A 212 -11.63 -39.67 8.68
C VAL A 212 -12.05 -39.52 7.22
N GLU A 213 -12.99 -38.60 6.97
CA GLU A 213 -13.51 -38.34 5.61
C GLU A 213 -12.46 -37.64 4.73
N GLN A 214 -12.36 -38.11 3.47
CA GLN A 214 -11.45 -37.60 2.43
C GLN A 214 -11.84 -36.21 1.87
N GLY A 215 -12.92 -35.60 2.36
CA GLY A 215 -13.52 -34.41 1.74
C GLY A 215 -12.60 -33.17 1.67
N ILE A 216 -11.50 -33.12 2.44
CA ILE A 216 -10.51 -32.03 2.34
C ILE A 216 -9.65 -32.16 1.09
N ALA A 217 -9.28 -33.39 0.67
CA ALA A 217 -8.45 -33.59 -0.51
C ALA A 217 -9.20 -33.18 -1.79
N ASP A 218 -10.47 -33.59 -1.91
CA ASP A 218 -11.34 -33.19 -3.01
C ASP A 218 -11.55 -31.66 -3.06
N ALA A 219 -11.66 -31.01 -1.90
CA ALA A 219 -11.79 -29.56 -1.82
C ALA A 219 -10.52 -28.82 -2.27
N LEU A 220 -9.34 -29.39 -2.07
CA LEU A 220 -8.08 -28.82 -2.57
C LEU A 220 -7.98 -28.91 -4.10
N ASP A 221 -8.54 -29.96 -4.70
CA ASP A 221 -8.58 -30.16 -6.15
C ASP A 221 -9.50 -29.13 -6.86
N ALA A 222 -10.38 -28.42 -6.14
CA ALA A 222 -11.25 -27.39 -6.72
C ALA A 222 -10.48 -26.18 -7.29
N VAL A 223 -9.35 -25.79 -6.68
CA VAL A 223 -8.51 -24.67 -7.16
C VAL A 223 -7.88 -24.98 -8.52
N PRO A 224 -7.18 -26.11 -8.72
CA PRO A 224 -6.66 -26.48 -10.02
C PRO A 224 -7.77 -26.68 -11.06
N VAL A 225 -8.92 -27.27 -10.69
CA VAL A 225 -10.08 -27.36 -11.60
C VAL A 225 -10.49 -25.97 -12.10
N ALA A 226 -10.68 -25.01 -11.19
CA ALA A 226 -11.05 -23.65 -11.57
C ALA A 226 -9.99 -22.96 -12.45
N LEU A 227 -8.70 -23.22 -12.25
CA LEU A 227 -7.64 -22.71 -13.13
C LEU A 227 -7.74 -23.30 -14.54
N ALA A 228 -7.97 -24.61 -14.67
CA ALA A 228 -8.17 -25.26 -15.96
C ALA A 228 -9.42 -24.74 -16.69
N GLU A 229 -10.55 -24.56 -15.97
CA GLU A 229 -11.80 -24.02 -16.53
C GLU A 229 -11.60 -22.61 -17.08
N ASN A 230 -10.95 -21.73 -16.30
CA ASN A 230 -10.69 -20.36 -16.70
C ASN A 230 -9.70 -20.26 -17.87
N SER A 231 -8.84 -21.28 -18.04
CA SER A 231 -7.89 -21.36 -19.15
C SER A 231 -8.47 -22.05 -20.39
N GLY A 232 -9.70 -22.56 -20.34
CA GLY A 232 -10.33 -23.28 -21.44
C GLY A 232 -9.82 -24.71 -21.66
N LEU A 233 -9.12 -25.29 -20.68
CA LEU A 233 -8.61 -26.66 -20.71
C LEU A 233 -9.68 -27.65 -20.24
N GLN A 234 -9.54 -28.92 -20.66
CA GLN A 234 -10.38 -29.99 -20.13
C GLN A 234 -9.97 -30.32 -18.70
N THR A 235 -10.84 -29.99 -17.74
CA THR A 235 -10.56 -30.06 -16.29
C THR A 235 -10.19 -31.46 -15.82
N ILE A 236 -10.98 -32.46 -16.19
CA ILE A 236 -10.84 -33.85 -15.74
C ILE A 236 -9.53 -34.46 -16.28
N GLU A 237 -9.28 -34.29 -17.58
CA GLU A 237 -8.08 -34.84 -18.23
C GLU A 237 -6.81 -34.19 -17.69
N THR A 238 -6.80 -32.86 -17.58
CA THR A 238 -5.64 -32.09 -17.13
C THR A 238 -5.30 -32.41 -15.67
N LEU A 239 -6.29 -32.42 -14.78
CA LEU A 239 -6.06 -32.70 -13.37
C LEU A 239 -5.59 -34.15 -13.16
N SER A 240 -6.22 -35.12 -13.83
CA SER A 240 -5.84 -36.54 -13.74
C SER A 240 -4.42 -36.78 -14.27
N ALA A 241 -4.04 -36.12 -15.37
CA ALA A 241 -2.70 -36.19 -15.94
C ALA A 241 -1.64 -35.62 -14.98
N VAL A 242 -1.88 -34.42 -14.44
CA VAL A 242 -0.94 -33.75 -13.51
C VAL A 242 -0.83 -34.51 -12.19
N LYS A 243 -1.95 -34.98 -11.61
CA LYS A 243 -1.96 -35.77 -10.37
C LYS A 243 -1.19 -37.09 -10.57
N SER A 244 -1.41 -37.78 -11.70
CA SER A 244 -0.67 -39.00 -12.06
C SER A 244 0.83 -38.74 -12.24
N GLN A 245 1.21 -37.62 -12.83
CA GLN A 245 2.61 -37.24 -13.04
C GLN A 245 3.32 -36.93 -11.72
N GLN A 246 2.68 -36.16 -10.83
CA GLN A 246 3.22 -35.87 -9.50
C GLN A 246 3.46 -37.15 -8.69
N ILE A 247 2.54 -38.13 -8.74
CA ILE A 247 2.69 -39.41 -8.04
C ILE A 247 3.86 -40.23 -8.60
N LYS A 248 4.00 -40.29 -9.94
CA LYS A 248 5.05 -41.07 -10.61
C LYS A 248 6.45 -40.49 -10.38
N GLU A 249 6.58 -39.18 -10.54
CA GLU A 249 7.87 -38.49 -10.48
C GLU A 249 8.24 -38.06 -9.05
N ASN A 250 7.32 -38.17 -8.09
CA ASN A 250 7.41 -37.62 -6.74
C ASN A 250 7.88 -36.15 -6.75
N ASN A 251 7.46 -35.41 -7.77
CA ASN A 251 7.90 -34.06 -8.06
C ASN A 251 6.74 -33.08 -7.90
N SER A 252 6.76 -32.28 -6.84
CA SER A 252 5.73 -31.26 -6.55
C SER A 252 5.81 -30.01 -7.43
N CYS A 253 6.56 -30.04 -8.54
CA CYS A 253 6.71 -28.91 -9.47
C CYS A 253 5.70 -28.93 -10.63
N CYS A 254 4.96 -30.01 -10.82
CA CYS A 254 4.05 -30.17 -11.94
C CYS A 254 2.69 -29.52 -11.63
N GLY A 255 2.31 -28.50 -12.38
CA GLY A 255 1.05 -27.78 -12.22
C GLY A 255 0.24 -27.73 -13.51
N ILE A 256 -0.82 -26.93 -13.50
CA ILE A 256 -1.66 -26.67 -14.66
C ILE A 256 -1.04 -25.55 -15.50
N ASP A 257 -0.90 -25.81 -16.79
CA ASP A 257 -0.38 -24.86 -17.76
C ASP A 257 -1.48 -23.91 -18.24
N CYS A 258 -1.60 -22.73 -17.62
CA CYS A 258 -2.60 -21.73 -18.03
C CYS A 258 -2.20 -20.94 -19.29
N ASN A 259 -0.96 -21.06 -19.77
CA ASN A 259 -0.41 -20.25 -20.86
C ASN A 259 -0.22 -21.05 -22.17
N ASP A 260 -0.66 -22.31 -22.21
CA ASP A 260 -0.53 -23.22 -23.36
C ASP A 260 0.91 -23.32 -23.91
N VAL A 261 1.90 -23.31 -23.02
CA VAL A 261 3.32 -23.45 -23.37
C VAL A 261 3.67 -24.92 -23.68
N GLY A 262 2.79 -25.85 -23.29
CA GLY A 262 2.93 -27.29 -23.50
C GLY A 262 3.84 -27.98 -22.49
N THR A 263 4.17 -27.32 -21.37
CA THR A 263 5.08 -27.84 -20.33
C THR A 263 4.45 -27.67 -18.95
N ASN A 264 4.23 -28.76 -18.21
CA ASN A 264 3.58 -28.70 -16.89
C ASN A 264 4.52 -28.27 -15.75
N GLY A 265 5.82 -28.08 -16.03
CA GLY A 265 6.83 -27.69 -15.03
C GLY A 265 6.69 -26.23 -14.61
N MET A 266 6.13 -25.97 -13.43
CA MET A 266 5.93 -24.60 -12.92
C MET A 266 7.25 -23.87 -12.61
N ARG A 267 8.32 -24.64 -12.38
CA ARG A 267 9.68 -24.09 -12.24
C ARG A 267 10.17 -23.47 -13.54
N ASP A 268 9.95 -24.16 -14.66
CA ASP A 268 10.39 -23.70 -15.99
C ASP A 268 9.53 -22.53 -16.47
N GLN A 269 8.25 -22.53 -16.11
CA GLN A 269 7.32 -21.42 -16.36
C GLN A 269 7.52 -20.21 -15.42
N ASN A 270 8.41 -20.29 -14.43
CA ASN A 270 8.64 -19.26 -13.41
C ASN A 270 7.40 -18.88 -12.58
N VAL A 271 6.51 -19.84 -12.30
CA VAL A 271 5.31 -19.62 -11.50
C VAL A 271 5.59 -19.97 -10.04
N PHE A 272 5.89 -18.94 -9.25
CA PHE A 272 6.24 -19.07 -7.83
C PHE A 272 5.28 -18.31 -6.92
N GLU A 273 4.99 -18.89 -5.77
CA GLU A 273 4.25 -18.27 -4.68
C GLU A 273 5.04 -18.34 -3.37
N THR A 274 4.71 -17.47 -2.41
CA THR A 274 5.32 -17.50 -1.08
C THR A 274 4.67 -18.58 -0.21
N LEU A 275 5.47 -19.38 0.50
CA LEU A 275 4.95 -20.44 1.38
C LEU A 275 3.99 -19.89 2.46
N ILE A 276 4.34 -18.76 3.08
CA ILE A 276 3.51 -18.10 4.11
C ILE A 276 2.12 -17.77 3.54
N GLY A 277 2.06 -17.31 2.29
CA GLY A 277 0.80 -16.99 1.61
C GLY A 277 -0.12 -18.21 1.54
N LYS A 278 0.38 -19.33 1.00
CA LYS A 278 -0.38 -20.58 0.89
C LYS A 278 -0.78 -21.17 2.24
N GLN A 279 0.13 -21.21 3.21
CA GLN A 279 -0.17 -21.70 4.56
C GLN A 279 -1.30 -20.90 5.21
N GLN A 280 -1.25 -19.57 5.09
CA GLN A 280 -2.29 -18.71 5.64
C GLN A 280 -3.63 -18.89 4.91
N GLN A 281 -3.63 -19.09 3.59
CA GLN A 281 -4.85 -19.36 2.82
C GLN A 281 -5.58 -20.61 3.31
N ILE A 282 -4.86 -21.73 3.45
CA ILE A 282 -5.42 -23.00 3.93
C ILE A 282 -5.87 -22.88 5.39
N LEU A 283 -5.08 -22.23 6.25
CA LEU A 283 -5.44 -22.05 7.66
C LEU A 283 -6.72 -21.22 7.82
N LEU A 284 -6.83 -20.10 7.10
CA LEU A 284 -8.00 -19.22 7.17
C LEU A 284 -9.26 -19.90 6.63
N SER A 285 -9.16 -20.66 5.54
CA SER A 285 -10.31 -21.37 4.99
C SER A 285 -10.83 -22.42 5.99
N THR A 286 -9.95 -23.22 6.58
CA THR A 286 -10.34 -24.20 7.62
C THR A 286 -10.91 -23.51 8.87
N GLN A 287 -10.36 -22.36 9.28
CA GLN A 287 -10.89 -21.60 10.41
C GLN A 287 -12.31 -21.10 10.16
N ILE A 288 -12.58 -20.56 8.97
CA ILE A 288 -13.90 -20.08 8.58
C ILE A 288 -14.90 -21.25 8.55
N VAL A 289 -14.54 -22.38 7.94
CA VAL A 289 -15.40 -23.57 7.92
C VAL A 289 -15.70 -24.05 9.34
N LYS A 290 -14.69 -24.09 10.23
CA LYS A 290 -14.89 -24.43 11.64
C LYS A 290 -15.80 -23.44 12.39
N MET A 291 -15.79 -22.16 12.02
CA MET A 291 -16.70 -21.18 12.60
C MET A 291 -18.14 -21.40 12.12
N ILE A 292 -18.33 -21.68 10.83
CA ILE A 292 -19.65 -21.92 10.24
C ILE A 292 -20.26 -23.21 10.79
N LEU A 293 -19.49 -24.30 10.83
CA LEU A 293 -19.96 -25.60 11.34
C LEU A 293 -20.31 -25.59 12.84
N LYS A 294 -19.86 -24.57 13.59
CA LYS A 294 -20.24 -24.38 15.00
C LYS A 294 -21.59 -23.69 15.18
N ILE A 295 -22.17 -23.14 14.13
CA ILE A 295 -23.48 -22.50 14.20
C ILE A 295 -24.52 -23.62 14.10
N GLU A 296 -25.15 -23.94 15.23
CA GLU A 296 -26.21 -24.94 15.28
C GLU A 296 -27.57 -24.34 14.91
N ASP A 297 -27.86 -23.12 15.37
CA ASP A 297 -29.15 -22.45 15.15
C ASP A 297 -28.97 -21.07 14.49
N VAL A 298 -29.85 -20.79 13.52
CA VAL A 298 -29.98 -19.47 12.89
C VAL A 298 -31.35 -18.91 13.26
N ILE A 299 -31.36 -17.92 14.16
CA ILE A 299 -32.59 -17.24 14.58
C ILE A 299 -32.82 -16.03 13.67
N SER A 300 -33.97 -15.97 13.02
CA SER A 300 -34.36 -14.81 12.21
C SER A 300 -35.11 -13.78 13.06
N PRO A 301 -34.91 -12.45 12.88
CA PRO A 301 -35.56 -11.42 13.70
C PRO A 301 -37.10 -11.43 13.64
N SER A 302 -37.66 -12.08 12.62
CA SER A 302 -39.10 -12.25 12.41
C SER A 302 -39.77 -13.30 13.30
N GLU A 303 -39.00 -14.02 14.12
CA GLU A 303 -39.49 -15.05 15.05
C GLU A 303 -39.53 -14.57 16.52
N PHE A 304 -39.41 -13.26 16.74
CA PHE A 304 -39.59 -12.60 18.05
C PHE A 304 -40.91 -11.84 18.14
#